data_AF-A0A7V9QIU4-F1
#
_entry.id   AF-A0A7V9QIU4-F1
#
_cell.length_a   1.000
_cell.length_b   1.000
_cell.length_c   1.000
_cell.angle_alpha   90.00
_cell.angle_beta   90.00
_cell.angle_gamma   90.00
#
_symmetry.space_group_name_H-M   'P 1'
#
loop_
_entity.id
_entity.type
_entity.pdbx_description
1 polymer ?
#
loop_
_entity_poly.entity_id
_entity_poly.type
_entity_poly.pdbx_seq_one_letter_code
_entity_poly.pdbx_strand_id
1 'polypeptide(L)'
;MRQSVRDAFVRFTSPMEGVVYWMYLDVKGLLTTAIGNLIDPMQFAMALPWVHFDGTFASRSEIASEWMRVKNDPVAAKRGHRYTEGITQLRLTPSGVDMVVSKKLEQMGQYLASRFPDLEEWNACAQLATLSMSWACGPAFRFPALDQCLRARDFDGAAVHCTINEAGNPGVKPRNVAMRILYRNAARVQAFHLEPDLLNWTSDLSVADAPTLPELPAAEEYPHVSPHYVGEEPPPSAA
;
A
#
# COMPACT_ATOMS: atom_id res chain seq x y z
N MET A 1 -5.03 -7.61 2.02
CA MET A 1 -4.21 -6.41 2.39
C MET A 1 -4.31 -6.17 3.89
N ARG A 2 -3.17 -5.92 4.55
CA ARG A 2 -3.05 -5.69 5.99
C ARG A 2 -3.67 -4.38 6.45
N GLN A 3 -4.20 -4.36 7.67
CA GLN A 3 -4.84 -3.16 8.24
C GLN A 3 -3.84 -2.03 8.48
N SER A 4 -2.65 -2.36 8.97
CA SER A 4 -1.52 -1.42 9.14
C SER A 4 -1.19 -0.63 7.87
N VAL A 5 -1.31 -1.26 6.70
CA VAL A 5 -1.11 -0.62 5.39
C VAL A 5 -2.25 0.33 5.05
N ARG A 6 -3.51 -0.08 5.29
CA ARG A 6 -4.69 0.75 5.04
C ARG A 6 -4.64 2.03 5.86
N ASP A 7 -4.36 1.90 7.16
CA ASP A 7 -4.31 3.02 8.11
C ASP A 7 -3.15 3.97 7.83
N ALA A 8 -2.05 3.46 7.27
CA ALA A 8 -0.86 4.25 6.98
C ALA A 8 -0.89 4.95 5.62
N PHE A 9 -1.65 4.45 4.64
CA PHE A 9 -1.40 4.79 3.24
C PHE A 9 -1.52 6.29 2.93
N VAL A 10 -2.57 6.95 3.45
CA VAL A 10 -2.75 8.41 3.26
C VAL A 10 -1.60 9.19 3.88
N ARG A 11 -1.19 8.83 5.10
CA ARG A 11 -0.04 9.43 5.79
C ARG A 11 1.28 9.22 5.05
N PHE A 12 1.44 8.06 4.41
CA PHE A 12 2.60 7.72 3.60
C PHE A 12 2.65 8.52 2.28
N THR A 13 1.55 8.60 1.54
CA THR A 13 1.56 9.14 0.18
C THR A 13 1.30 10.65 0.11
N SER A 14 0.59 11.24 1.09
CA SER A 14 0.22 12.66 1.07
C SER A 14 1.41 13.63 1.00
N PRO A 15 2.57 13.38 1.65
CA PRO A 15 3.72 14.28 1.52
C PRO A 15 4.36 14.26 0.13
N MET A 16 4.08 13.24 -0.68
CA MET A 16 4.65 13.04 -2.01
C MET A 16 3.76 13.62 -3.12
N GLU A 17 2.44 13.52 -2.95
CA GLU A 17 1.44 13.86 -3.99
C GLU A 17 0.61 15.10 -3.63
N GLY A 18 0.52 15.45 -2.34
CA GLY A 18 -0.47 16.40 -1.82
C GLY A 18 -1.85 15.78 -1.62
N VAL A 19 -2.73 16.52 -0.94
CA VAL A 19 -4.15 16.17 -0.75
C VAL A 19 -5.00 17.33 -1.24
N VAL A 20 -5.94 17.05 -2.15
CA VAL A 20 -6.85 18.03 -2.74
C VAL A 20 -8.28 17.69 -2.35
N TYR A 21 -8.89 18.52 -1.52
CA TYR A 21 -10.23 18.26 -1.00
C TYR A 21 -11.36 18.66 -1.94
N TRP A 22 -11.05 19.23 -3.11
CA TRP A 22 -12.03 19.68 -4.11
C TRP A 22 -11.80 18.99 -5.46
N MET A 23 -12.70 19.23 -6.41
CA MET A 23 -12.55 18.74 -7.78
C MET A 23 -11.55 19.60 -8.56
N TYR A 24 -10.68 18.99 -9.34
CA TYR A 24 -9.76 19.68 -10.24
C TYR A 24 -9.57 18.91 -11.54
N LEU A 25 -9.08 19.58 -12.58
CA LEU A 25 -8.61 18.92 -13.79
C LEU A 25 -7.13 18.58 -13.67
N ASP A 26 -6.78 17.32 -13.93
CA ASP A 26 -5.39 16.92 -14.08
C ASP A 26 -4.79 17.44 -15.41
N VAL A 27 -3.50 17.17 -15.63
CA VAL A 27 -2.79 17.58 -16.85
C VAL A 27 -3.35 16.96 -18.14
N LYS A 28 -4.20 15.92 -18.03
CA LYS A 28 -4.90 15.29 -19.15
C LYS A 28 -6.33 15.82 -19.33
N GLY A 29 -6.75 16.80 -18.53
CA GLY A 29 -8.11 17.35 -18.58
C GLY A 29 -9.18 16.41 -17.98
N LEU A 30 -8.78 15.49 -17.11
CA LEU A 30 -9.68 14.56 -16.44
C LEU A 30 -9.98 15.03 -15.02
N LEU A 31 -11.24 14.89 -14.59
CA LEU A 31 -11.63 15.30 -13.24
C LEU A 31 -11.02 14.39 -12.18
N THR A 32 -10.40 15.01 -11.19
CA THR A 32 -9.59 14.37 -10.16
C THR A 32 -9.84 15.04 -8.80
N THR A 33 -9.60 14.31 -7.71
CA THR A 33 -9.66 14.82 -6.31
C THR A 33 -8.76 13.99 -5.39
N ALA A 34 -8.79 14.23 -4.09
CA ALA A 34 -8.04 13.53 -3.05
C ALA A 34 -6.54 13.49 -3.37
N ILE A 35 -5.95 12.31 -3.57
CA ILE A 35 -4.51 12.14 -3.82
C ILE A 35 -4.31 11.70 -5.28
N GLY A 36 -4.79 12.50 -6.23
CA GLY A 36 -4.74 12.13 -7.65
C GLY A 36 -5.77 11.05 -8.04
N ASN A 37 -6.89 10.97 -7.33
CA ASN A 37 -7.95 10.00 -7.59
C ASN A 37 -8.89 10.51 -8.69
N LEU A 38 -8.92 9.78 -9.81
CA LEU A 38 -9.79 10.08 -10.94
C LEU A 38 -11.28 9.89 -10.57
N ILE A 39 -12.09 10.90 -10.91
CA ILE A 39 -13.55 10.94 -10.72
C ILE A 39 -14.29 11.29 -12.04
N ASP A 40 -13.70 10.87 -13.16
CA ASP A 40 -14.21 10.99 -14.52
C ASP A 40 -14.45 9.57 -15.09
N PRO A 41 -15.66 9.20 -15.57
CA PRO A 41 -16.85 10.05 -15.76
C PRO A 41 -17.59 10.41 -14.47
N MET A 42 -18.49 11.41 -14.56
CA MET A 42 -19.26 12.01 -13.45
C MET A 42 -19.83 11.02 -12.42
N GLN A 43 -20.20 9.81 -12.85
CA GLN A 43 -20.67 8.75 -11.95
C GLN A 43 -19.71 8.45 -10.79
N PHE A 44 -18.40 8.63 -10.98
CA PHE A 44 -17.42 8.42 -9.93
C PHE A 44 -17.45 9.53 -8.89
N ALA A 45 -17.64 10.78 -9.31
CA ALA A 45 -17.83 11.90 -8.40
C ALA A 45 -19.13 11.76 -7.57
N MET A 46 -20.19 11.25 -8.19
CA MET A 46 -21.50 11.04 -7.55
C MET A 46 -21.49 10.06 -6.39
N ALA A 47 -20.51 9.16 -6.34
CA ALA A 47 -20.42 8.14 -5.31
C ALA A 47 -19.68 8.63 -4.05
N LEU A 48 -19.21 9.89 -4.04
CA LEU A 48 -18.39 10.43 -2.97
C LEU A 48 -19.20 11.34 -2.04
N PRO A 49 -18.80 11.47 -0.75
CA PRO A 49 -19.54 12.15 0.28
C PRO A 49 -19.14 13.62 0.29
N TRP A 50 -19.47 14.32 -0.80
CA TRP A 50 -19.19 15.76 -0.93
C TRP A 50 -20.01 16.53 0.09
N VAL A 51 -19.37 17.50 0.74
CA VAL A 51 -20.01 18.41 1.70
C VAL A 51 -19.84 19.86 1.26
N HIS A 52 -20.80 20.67 1.67
CA HIS A 52 -20.69 22.13 1.66
C HIS A 52 -19.72 22.59 2.76
N PHE A 53 -19.36 23.88 2.76
CA PHE A 53 -18.48 24.44 3.80
C PHE A 53 -19.05 24.38 5.22
N ASP A 54 -20.36 24.31 5.37
CA ASP A 54 -21.04 24.13 6.67
C ASP A 54 -21.07 22.66 7.14
N GLY A 55 -20.53 21.73 6.33
CA GLY A 55 -20.47 20.30 6.63
C GLY A 55 -21.71 19.51 6.22
N THR A 56 -22.75 20.15 5.67
CA THR A 56 -23.93 19.44 5.16
C THR A 56 -23.61 18.68 3.88
N PHE A 57 -24.21 17.50 3.69
CA PHE A 57 -24.00 16.71 2.48
C PHE A 57 -24.60 17.39 1.25
N ALA A 58 -23.83 17.43 0.16
CA ALA A 58 -24.29 17.88 -1.13
C ALA A 58 -25.24 16.87 -1.76
N SER A 59 -26.30 17.37 -2.38
CA SER A 59 -27.21 16.62 -3.22
C SER A 59 -26.53 16.17 -4.53
N ARG A 60 -27.12 15.17 -5.19
CA ARG A 60 -26.60 14.69 -6.49
C ARG A 60 -26.60 15.78 -7.57
N SER A 61 -27.57 16.69 -7.57
CA SER A 61 -27.62 17.81 -8.52
C SER A 61 -26.53 18.85 -8.27
N GLU A 62 -26.18 19.10 -7.01
CA GLU A 62 -25.07 19.99 -6.65
C GLU A 62 -23.73 19.38 -7.09
N ILE A 63 -23.53 18.09 -6.82
CA ILE A 63 -22.33 17.36 -7.27
C ILE A 63 -22.21 17.40 -8.80
N ALA A 64 -23.33 17.23 -9.53
CA ALA A 64 -23.33 17.28 -10.99
C ALA A 64 -22.93 18.66 -11.51
N SER A 65 -23.52 19.69 -10.90
CA SER A 65 -23.28 21.08 -11.26
C SER A 65 -21.82 21.47 -11.02
N GLU A 66 -21.26 21.04 -9.88
CA GLU A 66 -19.85 21.28 -9.56
C GLU A 66 -18.90 20.55 -10.52
N TRP A 67 -19.19 19.27 -10.79
CA TRP A 67 -18.42 18.47 -11.75
C TRP A 67 -18.40 19.14 -13.13
N MET A 68 -19.56 19.59 -13.62
CA MET A 68 -19.66 20.30 -14.90
C MET A 68 -18.97 21.65 -14.89
N ARG A 69 -19.05 22.40 -13.77
CA ARG A 69 -18.34 23.68 -13.61
C ARG A 69 -16.84 23.51 -13.83
N VAL A 70 -16.24 22.51 -13.18
CA VAL A 70 -14.80 22.22 -13.33
C VAL A 70 -14.47 21.60 -14.69
N LYS A 71 -15.32 20.69 -15.21
CA LYS A 71 -15.08 20.02 -16.51
C LYS A 71 -15.10 20.99 -17.69
N ASN A 72 -16.01 21.96 -17.66
CA ASN A 72 -16.23 22.88 -18.77
C ASN A 72 -15.37 24.15 -18.66
N ASP A 73 -14.57 24.30 -17.62
CA ASP A 73 -13.66 25.44 -17.48
C ASP A 73 -12.42 25.25 -18.38
N PRO A 74 -12.23 26.09 -19.41
CA PRO A 74 -11.18 25.91 -20.41
C PRO A 74 -9.77 26.16 -19.87
N VAL A 75 -9.63 26.80 -18.70
CA VAL A 75 -8.33 27.11 -18.09
C VAL A 75 -8.00 26.28 -16.86
N ALA A 76 -8.96 25.49 -16.34
CA ALA A 76 -8.79 24.72 -15.12
C ALA A 76 -7.57 23.78 -15.14
N ALA A 77 -7.38 23.00 -16.21
CA ALA A 77 -6.23 22.08 -16.32
C ALA A 77 -4.89 22.82 -16.33
N LYS A 78 -4.82 23.98 -17.00
CA LYS A 78 -3.61 24.79 -17.11
C LYS A 78 -3.27 25.53 -15.81
N ARG A 79 -4.29 26.01 -15.10
CA ARG A 79 -4.11 26.77 -13.84
C ARG A 79 -4.01 25.87 -12.60
N GLY A 80 -4.35 24.59 -12.73
CA GLY A 80 -4.17 23.57 -11.71
C GLY A 80 -5.15 23.67 -10.54
N HIS A 81 -4.97 22.78 -9.56
CA HIS A 81 -5.93 22.57 -8.49
C HIS A 81 -6.16 23.83 -7.62
N ARG A 82 -5.15 24.66 -7.34
CA ARG A 82 -5.35 25.89 -6.54
C ARG A 82 -6.31 26.88 -7.20
N TYR A 83 -6.35 26.90 -8.53
CA TYR A 83 -7.34 27.72 -9.23
C TYR A 83 -8.75 27.12 -9.07
N THR A 84 -8.89 25.80 -9.22
CA THR A 84 -10.19 25.16 -9.07
C THR A 84 -10.71 25.22 -7.63
N GLU A 85 -9.82 25.37 -6.64
CA GLU A 85 -10.20 25.61 -5.24
C GLU A 85 -11.08 26.85 -5.09
N GLY A 86 -10.71 27.94 -5.78
CA GLY A 86 -11.40 29.23 -5.69
C GLY A 86 -12.74 29.28 -6.43
N ILE A 87 -13.03 28.30 -7.30
CA ILE A 87 -14.30 28.24 -8.06
C ILE A 87 -15.22 27.10 -7.60
N THR A 88 -14.74 26.21 -6.72
CA THR A 88 -15.51 25.09 -6.18
C THR A 88 -15.99 25.40 -4.77
N GLN A 89 -17.21 24.98 -4.47
CA GLN A 89 -17.93 25.11 -3.21
C GLN A 89 -18.04 23.79 -2.45
N LEU A 90 -17.87 22.65 -3.13
CA LEU A 90 -17.91 21.34 -2.49
C LEU A 90 -16.52 20.84 -2.07
N ARG A 91 -16.46 20.14 -0.94
CA ARG A 91 -15.25 19.53 -0.39
C ARG A 91 -15.47 18.08 0.03
N LEU A 92 -14.42 17.28 -0.02
CA LEU A 92 -14.32 16.04 0.76
C LEU A 92 -13.89 16.38 2.18
N THR A 93 -14.41 15.64 3.15
CA THR A 93 -13.83 15.59 4.51
C THR A 93 -12.55 14.75 4.51
N PRO A 94 -11.72 14.79 5.58
CA PRO A 94 -10.62 13.84 5.74
C PRO A 94 -11.07 12.38 5.62
N SER A 95 -12.19 12.00 6.24
CA SER A 95 -12.76 10.66 6.09
C SER A 95 -13.24 10.36 4.67
N GLY A 96 -13.71 11.37 3.93
CA GLY A 96 -14.03 11.24 2.50
C GLY A 96 -12.80 10.96 1.66
N VAL A 97 -11.66 11.58 1.96
CA VAL A 97 -10.36 11.28 1.34
C VAL A 97 -9.94 9.84 1.63
N ASP A 98 -9.99 9.42 2.91
CA ASP A 98 -9.64 8.06 3.32
C ASP A 98 -10.49 7.02 2.59
N MET A 99 -11.79 7.26 2.44
CA MET A 99 -12.71 6.38 1.72
C MET A 99 -12.33 6.23 0.24
N VAL A 100 -12.06 7.36 -0.45
CA VAL A 100 -11.69 7.37 -1.88
C VAL A 100 -10.37 6.65 -2.10
N VAL A 101 -9.38 6.93 -1.26
CA VAL A 101 -8.05 6.30 -1.33
C VAL A 101 -8.16 4.80 -1.03
N SER A 102 -8.88 4.41 0.01
CA SER A 102 -9.08 2.99 0.37
C SER A 102 -9.73 2.19 -0.75
N LYS A 103 -10.77 2.74 -1.39
CA LYS A 103 -11.41 2.09 -2.54
C LYS A 103 -10.44 1.91 -3.71
N LYS A 104 -9.58 2.90 -3.97
CA LYS A 104 -8.56 2.79 -5.02
C LYS A 104 -7.49 1.75 -4.68
N LEU A 105 -7.08 1.68 -3.41
CA LEU A 105 -6.16 0.65 -2.91
C LEU A 105 -6.73 -0.75 -3.06
N GLU A 106 -8.00 -0.96 -2.78
CA GLU A 106 -8.66 -2.25 -2.97
C GLU A 106 -8.64 -2.69 -4.43
N GLN A 107 -8.97 -1.78 -5.35
CA GLN A 107 -8.91 -2.06 -6.79
C GLN A 107 -7.49 -2.44 -7.25
N MET A 108 -6.47 -1.71 -6.78
CA MET A 108 -5.08 -2.04 -7.10
C MET A 108 -4.63 -3.34 -6.43
N GLY A 109 -5.04 -3.59 -5.19
CA GLY A 109 -4.77 -4.83 -4.46
C GLY A 109 -5.33 -6.04 -5.19
N GLN A 110 -6.58 -5.97 -5.68
CA GLN A 110 -7.19 -7.03 -6.50
C GLN A 110 -6.39 -7.30 -7.77
N TYR A 111 -5.97 -6.25 -8.49
CA TYR A 111 -5.15 -6.41 -9.67
C TYR A 111 -3.79 -7.01 -9.34
N LEU A 112 -3.13 -6.53 -8.28
CA LEU A 112 -1.83 -7.04 -7.85
C LEU A 112 -1.90 -8.49 -7.37
N ALA A 113 -2.97 -8.91 -6.70
CA ALA A 113 -3.19 -10.29 -6.30
C ALA A 113 -3.22 -11.24 -7.52
N SER A 114 -3.73 -10.78 -8.67
CA SER A 114 -3.65 -11.57 -9.91
C SER A 114 -2.23 -11.73 -10.45
N ARG A 115 -1.32 -10.79 -10.13
CA ARG A 115 0.09 -10.84 -10.54
C ARG A 115 0.96 -11.61 -9.55
N PHE A 116 0.66 -11.45 -8.27
CA PHE A 116 1.37 -11.98 -7.11
C PHE A 116 0.33 -12.66 -6.21
N PRO A 117 0.01 -13.95 -6.45
CA PRO A 117 -1.07 -14.65 -5.76
C PRO A 117 -1.00 -14.60 -4.24
N ASP A 118 0.22 -14.57 -3.69
CA ASP A 118 0.43 -14.59 -2.24
C ASP A 118 0.60 -13.20 -1.63
N LEU A 119 0.24 -12.13 -2.36
CA LEU A 119 0.35 -10.75 -1.90
C LEU A 119 -0.25 -10.54 -0.50
N GLU A 120 -1.35 -11.25 -0.19
CA GLU A 120 -2.02 -11.14 1.10
C GLU A 120 -1.17 -11.63 2.28
N GLU A 121 -0.30 -12.61 2.05
CA GLU A 121 0.61 -13.15 3.07
C GLU A 121 1.82 -12.26 3.33
N TRP A 122 2.17 -11.38 2.38
CA TRP A 122 3.32 -10.50 2.51
C TRP A 122 3.18 -9.60 3.75
N ASN A 123 4.31 -9.27 4.38
CA ASN A 123 4.32 -8.32 5.49
C ASN A 123 3.90 -6.90 5.04
N ALA A 124 3.53 -6.06 6.01
CA ALA A 124 3.00 -4.72 5.76
C ALA A 124 3.97 -3.85 4.95
N CYS A 125 5.27 -3.98 5.21
CA CYS A 125 6.30 -3.23 4.49
C CYS A 125 6.30 -3.56 2.99
N ALA A 126 6.29 -4.84 2.62
CA ALA A 126 6.24 -5.28 1.22
C ALA A 126 4.93 -4.88 0.53
N GLN A 127 3.79 -5.01 1.22
CA GLN A 127 2.50 -4.59 0.70
C GLN A 127 2.46 -3.08 0.43
N LEU A 128 2.91 -2.24 1.37
CA LEU A 128 2.92 -0.79 1.20
C LEU A 128 3.85 -0.36 0.05
N ALA A 129 5.04 -0.94 -0.06
CA ALA A 129 5.97 -0.62 -1.16
C ALA A 129 5.38 -0.97 -2.53
N THR A 130 4.72 -2.13 -2.65
CA THR A 130 4.13 -2.60 -3.90
C THR A 130 2.89 -1.80 -4.30
N LEU A 131 2.06 -1.41 -3.31
CA LEU A 131 0.93 -0.51 -3.52
C LEU A 131 1.41 0.91 -3.87
N SER A 132 2.49 1.40 -3.28
CA SER A 132 3.12 2.67 -3.63
C SER A 132 3.62 2.68 -5.08
N MET A 133 4.26 1.60 -5.52
CA MET A 133 4.67 1.42 -6.92
C MET A 133 3.46 1.44 -7.86
N SER A 134 2.37 0.77 -7.47
CA SER A 134 1.12 0.76 -8.23
C SER A 134 0.41 2.11 -8.26
N TRP A 135 0.52 2.90 -7.20
CA TRP A 135 -0.02 4.26 -7.14
C TRP A 135 0.69 5.16 -8.17
N ALA A 136 2.03 5.11 -8.19
CA ALA A 136 2.84 5.97 -9.04
C ALA A 136 2.86 5.53 -10.52
N CYS A 137 2.87 4.22 -10.78
CA CYS A 137 3.10 3.66 -12.11
C CYS A 137 1.89 2.89 -12.68
N GLY A 138 0.78 2.83 -11.94
CA GLY A 138 -0.35 1.96 -12.24
C GLY A 138 -0.09 0.50 -11.81
N PRO A 139 -1.15 -0.28 -11.53
CA PRO A 139 -1.01 -1.65 -11.02
C PRO A 139 -0.46 -2.64 -12.06
N ALA A 140 -0.34 -2.22 -13.32
CA ALA A 140 0.26 -2.97 -14.43
C ALA A 140 1.72 -2.54 -14.72
N PHE A 141 2.40 -1.86 -13.78
CA PHE A 141 3.80 -1.44 -13.93
C PHE A 141 4.70 -2.56 -14.49
N ARG A 142 5.70 -2.18 -15.29
CA ARG A 142 6.60 -3.13 -15.96
C ARG A 142 8.05 -2.88 -15.57
N PHE A 143 8.52 -3.62 -14.57
CA PHE A 143 9.90 -3.58 -14.07
C PHE A 143 10.40 -5.02 -13.98
N PRO A 144 10.96 -5.61 -15.05
CA PRO A 144 11.17 -7.07 -15.12
C PRO A 144 11.95 -7.66 -13.95
N ALA A 145 13.02 -6.99 -13.51
CA ALA A 145 13.81 -7.43 -12.37
C ALA A 145 13.03 -7.33 -11.04
N LEU A 146 12.29 -6.24 -10.83
CA LEU A 146 11.41 -6.10 -9.66
C LEU A 146 10.31 -7.17 -9.67
N ASP A 147 9.67 -7.40 -10.82
CA ASP A 147 8.62 -8.42 -10.98
C ASP A 147 9.16 -9.81 -10.60
N GLN A 148 10.38 -10.14 -11.03
CA GLN A 148 11.04 -11.39 -10.66
C GLN A 148 11.28 -11.48 -9.14
N CYS A 149 11.87 -10.44 -8.54
CA CYS A 149 12.11 -10.38 -7.10
C CYS A 149 10.80 -10.51 -6.30
N LEU A 150 9.74 -9.79 -6.68
CA LEU A 150 8.44 -9.84 -6.02
C LEU A 150 7.79 -11.22 -6.12
N ARG A 151 7.88 -11.90 -7.28
CA ARG A 151 7.40 -13.29 -7.42
C ARG A 151 8.17 -14.27 -6.55
N ALA A 152 9.45 -14.03 -6.33
CA ALA A 152 10.31 -14.85 -5.47
C ALA A 152 10.23 -14.46 -3.98
N ARG A 153 9.47 -13.41 -3.62
CA ARG A 153 9.51 -12.74 -2.30
C ARG A 153 10.93 -12.34 -1.87
N ASP A 154 11.79 -12.04 -2.84
CA ASP A 154 13.13 -11.49 -2.64
C ASP A 154 13.01 -9.98 -2.45
N PHE A 155 12.74 -9.56 -1.21
CA PHE A 155 12.51 -8.15 -0.92
C PHE A 155 13.81 -7.33 -0.91
N ASP A 156 14.97 -7.93 -0.68
CA ASP A 156 16.25 -7.22 -0.82
C ASP A 156 16.54 -6.90 -2.29
N GLY A 157 16.33 -7.86 -3.19
CA GLY A 157 16.39 -7.61 -4.64
C GLY A 157 15.33 -6.59 -5.10
N ALA A 158 14.12 -6.65 -4.55
CA ALA A 158 13.07 -5.66 -4.84
C ALA A 158 13.50 -4.24 -4.45
N ALA A 159 14.21 -4.07 -3.32
CA ALA A 159 14.75 -2.77 -2.91
C ALA A 159 15.79 -2.22 -3.89
N VAL A 160 16.52 -3.07 -4.61
CA VAL A 160 17.47 -2.63 -5.64
C VAL A 160 16.74 -2.21 -6.93
N HIS A 161 15.67 -2.92 -7.28
CA HIS A 161 15.01 -2.81 -8.58
C HIS A 161 13.73 -1.95 -8.59
N CYS A 162 13.34 -1.33 -7.47
CA CYS A 162 12.10 -0.54 -7.36
C CYS A 162 12.19 0.92 -7.79
N THR A 163 13.33 1.38 -8.30
CA THR A 163 13.54 2.81 -8.60
C THR A 163 12.72 3.26 -9.81
N ILE A 164 11.81 4.21 -9.59
CA ILE A 164 11.05 4.91 -10.64
C ILE A 164 11.89 6.07 -11.18
N ASN A 165 11.77 6.39 -12.46
CA ASN A 165 12.43 7.56 -13.05
C ASN A 165 11.97 8.87 -12.37
N GLU A 166 12.94 9.65 -11.87
CA GLU A 166 12.69 10.90 -11.14
C GLU A 166 12.50 12.12 -12.06
N ALA A 167 12.72 11.97 -13.38
CA ALA A 167 12.61 13.06 -14.33
C ALA A 167 11.18 13.63 -14.39
N GLY A 168 11.05 14.93 -14.13
CA GLY A 168 9.78 15.67 -14.27
C GLY A 168 8.75 15.43 -13.17
N ASN A 169 9.05 14.64 -12.13
CA ASN A 169 8.15 14.43 -11.00
C ASN A 169 8.92 14.47 -9.66
N PRO A 170 8.94 15.62 -8.96
CA PRO A 170 9.67 15.76 -7.70
C PRO A 170 9.13 14.86 -6.57
N GLY A 171 7.87 14.42 -6.64
CA GLY A 171 7.27 13.48 -5.67
C GLY A 171 7.84 12.05 -5.77
N VAL A 172 8.46 11.69 -6.90
CA VAL A 172 9.03 10.35 -7.11
C VAL A 172 10.31 10.13 -6.30
N LYS A 173 11.15 11.16 -6.12
CA LYS A 173 12.41 11.03 -5.37
C LYS A 173 12.20 10.58 -3.90
N PRO A 174 11.36 11.26 -3.08
CA PRO A 174 11.08 10.77 -1.73
C PRO A 174 10.34 9.42 -1.75
N ARG A 175 9.52 9.13 -2.77
CA ARG A 175 8.89 7.82 -2.95
C ARG A 175 9.91 6.70 -3.16
N ASN A 176 10.91 6.90 -4.02
CA ASN A 176 12.00 5.95 -4.26
C ASN A 176 12.79 5.68 -2.97
N VAL A 177 13.06 6.71 -2.16
CA VAL A 177 13.73 6.52 -0.86
C VAL A 177 12.88 5.64 0.06
N ALA A 178 11.60 5.99 0.23
CA ALA A 178 10.72 5.28 1.15
C ALA A 178 10.43 3.83 0.70
N MET A 179 10.25 3.58 -0.61
CA MET A 179 10.04 2.23 -1.13
C MET A 179 11.27 1.33 -0.93
N ARG A 180 12.49 1.87 -1.08
CA ARG A 180 13.72 1.11 -0.79
C ARG A 180 13.80 0.70 0.68
N ILE A 181 13.47 1.61 1.59
CA ILE A 181 13.43 1.33 3.04
C ILE A 181 12.37 0.26 3.31
N LEU A 182 11.16 0.40 2.76
CA LEU A 182 10.09 -0.57 2.95
C LEU A 182 10.47 -1.98 2.44
N TYR A 183 11.06 -2.11 1.27
CA TYR A 183 11.48 -3.43 0.77
C TYR A 183 12.60 -4.04 1.62
N ARG A 184 13.59 -3.26 2.08
CA ARG A 184 14.60 -3.75 3.04
C ARG A 184 13.98 -4.17 4.37
N ASN A 185 13.03 -3.39 4.87
CA ASN A 185 12.31 -3.72 6.10
C ASN A 185 11.46 -4.98 5.93
N ALA A 186 10.87 -5.19 4.75
CA ALA A 186 10.18 -6.43 4.45
C ALA A 186 11.12 -7.64 4.46
N ALA A 187 12.34 -7.51 3.93
CA ALA A 187 13.35 -8.57 4.01
C ALA A 187 13.73 -8.86 5.47
N ARG A 188 13.90 -7.84 6.30
CA ARG A 188 14.20 -8.00 7.75
C ARG A 188 13.06 -8.66 8.52
N VAL A 189 11.81 -8.26 8.27
CA VAL A 189 10.64 -8.91 8.88
C VAL A 189 10.63 -10.41 8.56
N GLN A 190 10.97 -10.78 7.33
CA GLN A 190 11.08 -12.19 6.92
C GLN A 190 12.28 -12.90 7.56
N ALA A 191 13.46 -12.29 7.54
CA ALA A 191 14.70 -12.90 8.01
C ALA A 191 14.76 -13.09 9.53
N PHE A 192 14.15 -12.17 10.28
CA PHE A 192 14.16 -12.19 11.75
C PHE A 192 12.84 -12.66 12.36
N HIS A 193 11.87 -13.09 11.53
CA HIS A 193 10.53 -13.50 11.97
C HIS A 193 9.83 -12.46 12.85
N LEU A 194 9.91 -11.19 12.45
CA LEU A 194 9.28 -10.09 13.18
C LEU A 194 7.75 -10.07 12.97
N GLU A 195 7.05 -9.28 13.78
CA GLU A 195 5.61 -9.03 13.62
C GLU A 195 5.29 -8.58 12.18
N PRO A 196 4.46 -9.33 11.43
CA PRO A 196 4.21 -9.04 10.01
C PRO A 196 3.50 -7.71 9.73
N ASP A 197 2.91 -7.08 10.75
CA ASP A 197 2.29 -5.76 10.67
C ASP A 197 3.24 -4.59 11.00
N LEU A 198 4.50 -4.87 11.33
CA LEU A 198 5.51 -3.82 11.49
C LEU A 198 5.67 -3.04 10.19
N LEU A 199 5.59 -1.72 10.33
CA LEU A 199 5.57 -0.80 9.21
C LEU A 199 6.38 0.45 9.52
N ASN A 200 7.52 0.59 8.86
CA ASN A 200 8.37 1.77 8.95
C ASN A 200 8.94 2.08 7.55
N TRP A 201 8.75 3.32 7.10
CA TRP A 201 9.23 3.84 5.81
C TRP A 201 10.20 5.01 5.96
N THR A 202 10.57 5.36 7.19
CA THR A 202 11.48 6.46 7.51
C THR A 202 12.87 5.97 7.91
N SER A 203 12.96 4.76 8.45
CA SER A 203 14.22 4.14 8.84
C SER A 203 14.19 2.63 8.66
N ASP A 204 15.38 2.06 8.62
CA ASP A 204 15.59 0.62 8.66
C ASP A 204 15.12 0.04 10.01
N LEU A 205 14.41 -1.10 9.98
CA LEU A 205 14.11 -1.90 11.17
C LEU A 205 15.39 -2.58 11.67
N SER A 206 15.47 -2.77 12.97
CA SER A 206 16.58 -3.41 13.67
C SER A 206 16.14 -4.69 14.36
N VAL A 207 17.09 -5.53 14.77
CA VAL A 207 16.79 -6.74 15.56
C VAL A 207 16.19 -6.38 16.93
N ALA A 208 16.47 -5.19 17.45
CA ALA A 208 15.86 -4.71 18.70
C ALA A 208 14.35 -4.42 18.56
N ASP A 209 13.86 -4.27 17.33
CA ASP A 209 12.43 -4.15 17.03
C ASP A 209 11.73 -5.52 16.97
N ALA A 210 12.47 -6.62 17.17
CA ALA A 210 11.87 -7.93 17.34
C ALA A 210 11.16 -8.02 18.68
N PRO A 211 9.91 -8.53 18.72
CA PRO A 211 9.38 -9.00 19.99
C PRO A 211 10.38 -10.02 20.52
N THR A 212 10.82 -9.86 21.77
CA THR A 212 11.49 -10.93 22.49
C THR A 212 10.58 -12.14 22.41
N LEU A 213 11.02 -13.18 21.70
CA LEU A 213 10.35 -14.48 21.73
C LEU A 213 10.10 -14.80 23.22
N PRO A 214 8.89 -15.25 23.61
CA PRO A 214 8.72 -15.79 24.94
C PRO A 214 9.81 -16.84 25.13
N GLU A 215 10.54 -16.75 26.25
CA GLU A 215 11.55 -17.72 26.61
C GLU A 215 10.93 -19.10 26.40
N LEU A 216 11.52 -19.90 25.50
CA LEU A 216 11.10 -21.30 25.38
C LEU A 216 11.14 -21.85 26.79
N PRO A 217 10.08 -22.52 27.28
CA PRO A 217 10.13 -23.15 28.59
C PRO A 217 11.41 -23.98 28.61
N ALA A 218 12.22 -23.79 29.65
CA ALA A 218 13.43 -24.58 29.86
C ALA A 218 13.04 -26.03 29.60
N ALA A 219 13.77 -26.70 28.68
CA ALA A 219 13.44 -28.04 28.27
C ALA A 219 13.12 -28.87 29.52
N GLU A 220 11.87 -29.29 29.66
CA GLU A 220 11.53 -30.21 30.74
C GLU A 220 12.50 -31.39 30.60
N GLU A 221 13.23 -31.67 31.68
CA GLU A 221 14.08 -32.84 31.76
C GLU A 221 13.20 -34.04 31.45
N TYR A 222 13.26 -34.52 30.20
CA TYR A 222 12.68 -35.80 29.85
C TYR A 222 13.32 -36.80 30.80
N PRO A 223 12.54 -37.51 31.64
CA PRO A 223 13.12 -38.50 32.53
C PRO A 223 13.90 -39.48 31.67
N HIS A 224 15.17 -39.65 32.00
CA HIS A 224 16.08 -40.60 31.38
C HIS A 224 15.39 -41.97 31.25
N VAL A 225 14.85 -42.27 30.07
CA VAL A 225 14.41 -43.62 29.74
C VAL A 225 15.70 -44.41 29.56
N SER A 226 16.08 -45.13 30.61
CA SER A 226 17.17 -46.09 30.54
C SER A 226 16.85 -47.10 29.44
N PRO A 227 17.81 -47.43 28.55
CA PRO A 227 17.58 -48.42 27.52
C PRO A 227 17.51 -49.81 28.18
N HIS A 228 16.30 -50.27 28.48
CA HIS A 228 16.08 -51.71 28.69
C HIS A 228 16.17 -52.38 27.32
N TYR A 229 17.37 -52.87 27.03
CA TYR A 229 17.65 -53.82 25.97
C TYR A 229 16.92 -55.13 26.31
N VAL A 230 15.81 -55.41 25.64
CA VAL A 230 15.20 -56.73 25.64
C VAL A 230 15.80 -57.46 24.44
N GLY A 231 16.69 -58.41 24.72
CA GLY A 231 17.30 -59.25 23.69
C GLY A 231 16.22 -60.11 23.02
N GLU A 232 16.10 -59.98 21.71
CA GLU A 232 15.41 -60.96 20.88
C GLU A 232 16.34 -62.17 20.68
N GLU A 233 15.90 -63.34 21.12
CA GLU A 233 16.54 -64.61 20.82
C GLU A 233 16.42 -64.94 19.32
N PRO A 234 17.46 -65.54 18.69
CA PRO A 234 17.38 -65.96 17.31
C PRO A 234 16.50 -67.23 17.16
N PRO A 235 15.80 -67.39 16.03
CA PRO A 235 14.94 -68.55 15.79
C PRO A 235 15.76 -69.84 15.58
N PRO A 236 15.22 -71.01 15.95
CA PRO A 236 15.93 -72.28 15.82
C PRO A 236 16.04 -72.72 14.35
N SER A 237 17.22 -73.25 14.01
CA SER A 237 17.54 -73.87 12.74
C SER A 237 16.66 -75.11 12.48
N ALA A 238 16.00 -75.14 11.33
CA ALA A 238 15.30 -76.32 10.83
C ALA A 238 16.27 -77.32 10.20
N ALA A 239 16.14 -78.59 10.57
CA ALA A 239 16.57 -79.78 9.83
C ALA A 239 15.40 -80.76 9.80
#